data_AF-A0AA89WS53-F1
#
_entry.id   AF-A0AA89WS53-F1
#
_cell.length_a   1.000
_cell.length_b   1.000
_cell.length_c   1.000
_cell.angle_alpha   90.00
_cell.angle_beta   90.00
_cell.angle_gamma   90.00
#
_symmetry.space_group_name_H-M   'P 1'
#
loop_
_entity.id
_entity.type
_entity.pdbx_description
1 polymer ?
#
loop_
_entity_poly.entity_id
_entity_poly.type
_entity_poly.pdbx_seq_one_letter_code
_entity_poly.pdbx_strand_id
1 'polypeptide(L)'
;MSESVFADRIVQNLLDTDFYKLTMMQAVLHNYPNVEVEWEFRCRNSEDLRPYLAEIRYQIERLAELSLSPDQLGFLERISFMKPDFLRFLGLFRFNLRYVHTGIENGELFIRLRGPWLHVILFEVPMLAIVSEVRNRYRYQTVILEQAREQLYRKFDWLTANASVEELSELQVADFGTRRRFSYRVQEEVVTVLKHDFPGRFVGTSNVHLARELDMKPLGTMAHEWIMAHQQLGPRLIDSQIAALDCWVREYRGLLGIALTDCITTDAFLGDFDLYFAKLFDGLRHDSGDPVQWAEKAIAHYHKLGIEPMSKTLVFSDSLSLPKALEIFRALRGRINVSFGIGTNLTCDIPGVEPMSIVLKMTACNGQPVAKISDEAGKTHCTDPNFVAYLRHVFKVPALPSKE
;
A
#
# COMPACT_ATOMS: atom_id res chain seq x y z
N MET A 1 -5.54 3.60 -35.17
CA MET A 1 -6.23 2.53 -34.42
C MET A 1 -6.19 2.96 -32.97
N SER A 2 -7.34 3.04 -32.28
CA SER A 2 -7.34 3.42 -30.86
C SER A 2 -6.55 2.38 -30.06
N GLU A 3 -5.59 2.82 -29.26
CA GLU A 3 -4.80 1.90 -28.43
C GLU A 3 -5.70 1.33 -27.32
N SER A 4 -5.79 -0.01 -27.29
CA SER A 4 -6.53 -0.73 -26.25
C SER A 4 -5.98 -0.40 -24.87
N VAL A 5 -6.88 -0.17 -23.91
CA VAL A 5 -6.56 -0.02 -22.48
C VAL A 5 -6.25 -1.33 -21.79
N PHE A 6 -6.29 -2.48 -22.47
CA PHE A 6 -6.03 -3.78 -21.87
C PHE A 6 -4.85 -4.46 -22.58
N ALA A 7 -3.87 -4.91 -21.79
CA ALA A 7 -2.78 -5.76 -22.26
C ALA A 7 -3.23 -7.23 -22.35
N ASP A 8 -2.41 -8.07 -22.98
CA ASP A 8 -2.65 -9.53 -23.06
C ASP A 8 -2.67 -10.21 -21.67
N ARG A 9 -1.88 -9.68 -20.73
CA ARG A 9 -1.84 -10.13 -19.33
C ARG A 9 -2.35 -9.03 -18.42
N ILE A 10 -3.06 -9.42 -17.35
CA ILE A 10 -3.47 -8.50 -16.28
C ILE A 10 -2.32 -8.26 -15.31
N VAL A 11 -1.62 -9.32 -14.90
CA VAL A 11 -0.42 -9.27 -14.07
C VAL A 11 0.78 -9.64 -14.93
N GLN A 12 1.74 -8.73 -15.07
CA GLN A 12 2.79 -8.90 -16.10
C GLN A 12 3.83 -9.95 -15.70
N ASN A 13 4.26 -9.91 -14.44
CA ASN A 13 5.27 -10.78 -13.86
C ASN A 13 5.27 -10.66 -12.32
N LEU A 14 6.19 -11.34 -11.63
CA LEU A 14 6.29 -11.30 -10.16
C LEU A 14 6.63 -9.91 -9.59
N LEU A 15 7.16 -8.99 -10.41
CA LEU A 15 7.47 -7.62 -10.00
C LEU A 15 6.32 -6.65 -10.26
N ASP A 16 5.22 -7.09 -10.89
CA ASP A 16 3.99 -6.30 -11.03
C ASP A 16 3.19 -6.28 -9.71
N THR A 17 3.83 -5.71 -8.69
CA THR A 17 3.38 -5.57 -7.31
C THR A 17 4.04 -4.35 -6.67
N ASP A 18 3.53 -3.91 -5.53
CA ASP A 18 4.11 -2.81 -4.77
C ASP A 18 5.40 -3.24 -4.05
N PHE A 19 6.42 -2.38 -4.03
CA PHE A 19 7.76 -2.69 -3.51
C PHE A 19 7.78 -3.06 -2.03
N TYR A 20 6.88 -2.46 -1.23
CA TYR A 20 6.78 -2.78 0.21
C TYR A 20 6.42 -4.26 0.45
N LYS A 21 5.84 -4.96 -0.53
CA LYS A 21 5.60 -6.40 -0.45
C LYS A 21 6.88 -7.21 -0.48
N LEU A 22 7.84 -6.84 -1.32
CA LEU A 22 9.12 -7.53 -1.38
C LEU A 22 9.96 -7.24 -0.14
N THR A 23 9.96 -6.00 0.35
CA THR A 23 10.69 -5.65 1.56
C THR A 23 10.09 -6.38 2.77
N MET A 24 8.77 -6.28 3.00
CA MET A 24 8.16 -7.07 4.08
C MET A 24 8.38 -8.58 3.91
N MET A 25 8.32 -9.14 2.69
CA MET A 25 8.58 -10.57 2.46
C MET A 25 10.01 -10.96 2.86
N GLN A 26 11.01 -10.13 2.58
CA GLN A 26 12.38 -10.32 3.07
C GLN A 26 12.43 -10.29 4.60
N ALA A 27 11.79 -9.31 5.24
CA ALA A 27 11.74 -9.21 6.69
C ALA A 27 11.05 -10.44 7.32
N VAL A 28 10.00 -10.95 6.68
CA VAL A 28 9.30 -12.18 7.07
C VAL A 28 10.20 -13.40 6.92
N LEU A 29 10.94 -13.52 5.81
CA LEU A 29 11.88 -14.63 5.61
C LEU A 29 12.90 -14.73 6.76
N HIS A 30 13.51 -13.60 7.14
CA HIS A 30 14.59 -13.62 8.13
C HIS A 30 14.12 -13.74 9.58
N ASN A 31 12.88 -13.31 9.89
CA ASN A 31 12.42 -13.21 11.28
C ASN A 31 11.25 -14.14 11.61
N TYR A 32 10.42 -14.47 10.62
CA TYR A 32 9.13 -15.14 10.79
C TYR A 32 8.87 -16.22 9.70
N PRO A 33 9.84 -17.09 9.36
CA PRO A 33 9.74 -17.96 8.18
C PRO A 33 8.62 -19.01 8.26
N ASN A 34 8.16 -19.35 9.46
CA ASN A 34 7.18 -20.41 9.73
C ASN A 34 5.82 -19.90 10.23
N VAL A 35 5.60 -18.58 10.25
CA VAL A 35 4.34 -17.99 10.71
C VAL A 35 3.23 -18.26 9.69
N GLU A 36 2.06 -18.67 10.17
CA GLU A 36 0.85 -18.83 9.35
C GLU A 36 -0.03 -17.59 9.46
N VAL A 37 -0.66 -17.18 8.37
CA VAL A 37 -1.58 -16.04 8.34
C VAL A 37 -2.83 -16.37 7.53
N GLU A 38 -3.90 -15.66 7.85
CA GLU A 38 -5.15 -15.68 7.10
C GLU A 38 -5.48 -14.28 6.58
N TRP A 39 -6.05 -14.22 5.38
CA TRP A 39 -6.47 -12.97 4.74
C TRP A 39 -7.85 -13.13 4.12
N GLU A 40 -8.61 -12.05 4.07
CA GLU A 40 -9.92 -12.03 3.45
C GLU A 40 -10.12 -10.80 2.57
N PHE A 41 -10.69 -11.05 1.39
CA PHE A 41 -11.13 -10.05 0.44
C PHE A 41 -12.45 -9.44 0.87
N ARG A 42 -12.59 -8.12 0.69
CA ARG A 42 -13.84 -7.40 0.91
C ARG A 42 -14.05 -6.33 -0.15
N CYS A 43 -15.23 -6.36 -0.76
CA CYS A 43 -15.79 -5.27 -1.56
C CYS A 43 -16.58 -4.34 -0.62
N ARG A 44 -16.23 -3.06 -0.53
CA ARG A 44 -16.79 -2.13 0.47
C ARG A 44 -18.07 -1.42 0.00
N ASN A 45 -18.30 -1.36 -1.31
CA ASN A 45 -19.47 -0.71 -1.92
C ASN A 45 -20.57 -1.72 -2.32
N SER A 46 -20.47 -2.98 -1.86
CA SER A 46 -21.46 -4.04 -2.15
C SER A 46 -21.77 -4.24 -3.64
N GLU A 47 -20.81 -3.95 -4.51
CA GLU A 47 -20.91 -4.25 -5.94
C GLU A 47 -21.03 -5.77 -6.16
N ASP A 48 -21.93 -6.21 -7.03
CA ASP A 48 -22.08 -7.62 -7.38
C ASP A 48 -20.93 -8.10 -8.28
N LEU A 49 -20.00 -8.84 -7.67
CA LEU A 49 -18.83 -9.40 -8.36
C LEU A 49 -19.01 -10.85 -8.81
N ARG A 50 -20.19 -11.46 -8.58
CA ARG A 50 -20.46 -12.85 -8.99
C ARG A 50 -20.27 -13.09 -10.49
N PRO A 51 -20.69 -12.19 -11.40
CA PRO A 51 -20.50 -12.41 -12.83
C PRO A 51 -19.02 -12.55 -13.26
N TYR A 52 -18.10 -12.07 -12.44
CA TYR A 52 -16.67 -12.03 -12.74
C TYR A 52 -15.89 -13.25 -12.20
N LEU A 53 -16.52 -14.10 -11.39
CA LEU A 53 -15.83 -15.20 -10.68
C LEU A 53 -15.03 -16.12 -11.60
N ALA A 54 -15.61 -16.52 -12.74
CA ALA A 54 -14.95 -17.45 -13.67
C ALA A 54 -13.63 -16.87 -14.21
N GLU A 55 -13.65 -15.62 -14.65
CA GLU A 55 -12.47 -14.93 -15.16
C GLU A 55 -11.48 -14.60 -14.03
N ILE A 56 -11.95 -14.21 -12.84
CA ILE A 56 -11.09 -14.00 -11.67
C ILE A 56 -10.35 -15.29 -11.31
N ARG A 57 -11.03 -16.44 -11.29
CA ARG A 57 -10.39 -17.75 -11.03
C ARG A 57 -9.34 -18.08 -12.08
N TYR A 58 -9.66 -17.91 -13.35
CA TYR A 58 -8.72 -18.14 -14.44
C TYR A 58 -7.45 -17.26 -14.29
N GLN A 59 -7.61 -15.97 -13.98
CA GLN A 59 -6.45 -15.08 -13.80
C GLN A 59 -5.65 -15.39 -12.52
N ILE A 60 -6.30 -15.86 -11.44
CA ILE A 60 -5.62 -16.37 -10.24
C ILE A 60 -4.79 -17.61 -10.59
N GLU A 61 -5.33 -18.54 -11.39
CA GLU A 61 -4.60 -19.74 -11.81
C GLU A 61 -3.32 -19.39 -12.57
N ARG A 62 -3.39 -18.38 -13.44
CA ARG A 62 -2.22 -17.87 -14.18
C ARG A 62 -1.13 -17.27 -13.30
N LEU A 63 -1.42 -16.88 -12.04
CA LEU A 63 -0.37 -16.46 -11.12
C LEU A 63 0.64 -17.59 -10.86
N ALA A 64 0.21 -18.86 -10.88
CA ALA A 64 1.09 -20.01 -10.66
C ALA A 64 2.15 -20.17 -11.77
N GLU A 65 1.92 -19.59 -12.95
CA GLU A 65 2.87 -19.59 -14.08
C GLU A 65 3.99 -18.56 -13.91
N LEU A 66 3.84 -17.60 -12.97
CA LEU A 66 4.79 -16.51 -12.82
C LEU A 66 6.07 -16.98 -12.11
N SER A 67 7.19 -16.62 -12.70
CA SER A 67 8.53 -16.85 -12.17
C SER A 67 9.40 -15.64 -12.42
N LEU A 68 10.36 -15.37 -11.54
CA LEU A 68 11.31 -14.30 -11.73
C LEU A 68 12.26 -14.66 -12.88
N SER A 69 12.36 -13.78 -13.88
CA SER A 69 13.35 -13.95 -14.95
C SER A 69 14.75 -13.53 -14.47
N PRO A 70 15.83 -13.97 -15.15
CA PRO A 70 17.19 -13.51 -14.84
C PRO A 70 17.33 -11.98 -14.85
N ASP A 71 16.69 -11.30 -15.81
CA ASP A 71 16.75 -9.83 -15.90
C ASP A 71 15.99 -9.13 -14.76
N GLN A 72 14.87 -9.71 -14.32
CA GLN A 72 14.11 -9.21 -13.17
C GLN A 72 14.91 -9.41 -11.88
N LEU A 73 15.55 -10.57 -11.72
CA LEU A 73 16.44 -10.83 -10.59
C LEU A 73 17.65 -9.88 -10.60
N GLY A 74 18.29 -9.69 -11.75
CA GLY A 74 19.41 -8.77 -11.91
C GLY A 74 19.05 -7.31 -11.61
N PHE A 75 17.80 -6.90 -11.81
CA PHE A 75 17.30 -5.60 -11.34
C PHE A 75 17.27 -5.52 -9.81
N LEU A 76 16.71 -6.53 -9.14
CA LEU A 76 16.63 -6.56 -7.68
C LEU A 76 18.01 -6.70 -7.02
N GLU A 77 18.95 -7.41 -7.63
CA GLU A 77 20.34 -7.56 -7.14
C GLU A 77 21.10 -6.22 -7.08
N ARG A 78 20.67 -5.19 -7.84
CA ARG A 78 21.25 -3.84 -7.76
C ARG A 78 20.74 -3.04 -6.55
N ILE A 79 19.70 -3.51 -5.87
CA ILE A 79 19.14 -2.86 -4.69
C ILE A 79 19.92 -3.32 -3.46
N SER A 80 20.75 -2.43 -2.91
CA SER A 80 21.78 -2.75 -1.91
C SER A 80 21.28 -3.45 -0.64
N PHE A 81 20.03 -3.21 -0.22
CA PHE A 81 19.45 -3.81 0.98
C PHE A 81 18.62 -5.08 0.71
N MET A 82 18.49 -5.50 -0.56
CA MET A 82 17.92 -6.81 -0.90
C MET A 82 18.99 -7.88 -0.70
N LYS A 83 18.78 -8.75 0.29
CA LYS A 83 19.82 -9.68 0.75
C LYS A 83 19.94 -10.89 -0.19
N PRO A 84 21.16 -11.44 -0.39
CA PRO A 84 21.37 -12.52 -1.35
C PRO A 84 20.46 -13.73 -1.13
N ASP A 85 20.30 -14.20 0.11
CA ASP A 85 19.47 -15.36 0.45
C ASP A 85 17.99 -15.13 0.11
N PHE A 86 17.44 -13.95 0.40
CA PHE A 86 16.10 -13.57 -0.03
C PHE A 86 15.94 -13.58 -1.55
N LEU A 87 16.93 -13.04 -2.29
CA LEU A 87 16.89 -13.04 -3.75
C LEU A 87 16.95 -14.46 -4.34
N ARG A 88 17.70 -15.38 -3.72
CA ARG A 88 17.72 -16.80 -4.13
C ARG A 88 16.36 -17.45 -3.85
N PHE A 89 15.77 -17.16 -2.69
CA PHE A 89 14.42 -17.61 -2.37
C PHE A 89 13.39 -17.09 -3.38
N LEU A 90 13.44 -15.81 -3.75
CA LEU A 90 12.52 -15.20 -4.72
C LEU A 90 12.68 -15.80 -6.13
N GLY A 91 13.89 -16.20 -6.53
CA GLY A 91 14.11 -16.93 -7.78
C GLY A 91 13.42 -18.30 -7.82
N LEU A 92 13.31 -18.96 -6.67
CA LEU A 92 12.61 -20.25 -6.51
C LEU A 92 11.11 -20.09 -6.23
N PHE A 93 10.68 -18.91 -5.80
CA PHE A 93 9.30 -18.64 -5.42
C PHE A 93 8.33 -18.92 -6.59
N ARG A 94 7.21 -19.57 -6.26
CA ARG A 94 6.03 -19.71 -7.11
C ARG A 94 4.80 -19.50 -6.24
N PHE A 95 3.77 -18.86 -6.81
CA PHE A 95 2.47 -18.82 -6.16
C PHE A 95 1.91 -20.23 -6.02
N ASN A 96 1.49 -20.58 -4.80
CA ASN A 96 0.89 -21.87 -4.51
C ASN A 96 -0.62 -21.69 -4.31
N LEU A 97 -1.41 -22.14 -5.30
CA LEU A 97 -2.85 -21.98 -5.31
C LEU A 97 -3.58 -22.76 -4.21
N ARG A 98 -2.90 -23.71 -3.54
CA ARG A 98 -3.45 -24.40 -2.37
C ARG A 98 -3.78 -23.45 -1.21
N TYR A 99 -3.15 -22.28 -1.17
CA TYR A 99 -3.41 -21.25 -0.18
C TYR A 99 -4.58 -20.34 -0.52
N VAL A 100 -5.20 -20.51 -1.71
CA VAL A 100 -6.27 -19.65 -2.20
C VAL A 100 -7.61 -20.39 -2.17
N HIS A 101 -8.59 -19.79 -1.51
CA HIS A 101 -9.99 -20.24 -1.54
C HIS A 101 -10.86 -19.13 -2.09
N THR A 102 -11.54 -19.38 -3.20
CA THR A 102 -12.43 -18.39 -3.82
C THR A 102 -13.71 -19.02 -4.35
N GLY A 103 -14.82 -18.33 -4.21
CA GLY A 103 -16.13 -18.78 -4.66
C GLY A 103 -17.21 -17.77 -4.35
N ILE A 104 -18.46 -18.22 -4.38
CA ILE A 104 -19.61 -17.44 -3.94
C ILE A 104 -20.11 -18.02 -2.63
N GLU A 105 -20.29 -17.18 -1.63
CA GLU A 105 -20.89 -17.52 -0.34
C GLU A 105 -21.84 -16.39 0.06
N ASN A 106 -23.03 -16.73 0.57
CA ASN A 106 -24.07 -15.75 0.93
C ASN A 106 -24.41 -14.73 -0.18
N GLY A 107 -24.28 -15.12 -1.44
CA GLY A 107 -24.56 -14.25 -2.59
C GLY A 107 -23.45 -13.24 -2.91
N GLU A 108 -22.28 -13.34 -2.28
CA GLU A 108 -21.13 -12.45 -2.52
C GLU A 108 -19.89 -13.24 -2.95
N LEU A 109 -19.02 -12.60 -3.74
CA LEU A 109 -17.69 -13.13 -4.06
C LEU A 109 -16.83 -13.12 -2.79
N PHE A 110 -16.25 -14.25 -2.44
CA PHE A 110 -15.20 -14.32 -1.43
C PHE A 110 -13.86 -14.75 -2.05
N ILE A 111 -12.78 -14.22 -1.48
CA ILE A 111 -11.41 -14.70 -1.68
C ILE A 111 -10.77 -14.73 -0.29
N ARG A 112 -10.35 -15.91 0.15
CA ARG A 112 -9.66 -16.13 1.43
C ARG A 112 -8.31 -16.76 1.15
N LEU A 113 -7.29 -16.28 1.85
CA LEU A 113 -5.95 -16.85 1.79
C LEU A 113 -5.59 -17.45 3.13
N ARG A 114 -4.95 -18.62 3.12
CA ARG A 114 -4.41 -19.24 4.33
C ARG A 114 -3.13 -20.01 4.01
N GLY A 115 -2.08 -19.74 4.76
CA GLY A 115 -0.79 -20.44 4.62
C GLY A 115 0.35 -19.67 5.27
N PRO A 116 1.61 -20.11 5.06
CA PRO A 116 2.77 -19.41 5.59
C PRO A 116 2.82 -17.97 5.08
N TRP A 117 3.02 -17.00 5.98
CA TRP A 117 3.04 -15.57 5.66
C TRP A 117 4.02 -15.27 4.53
N LEU A 118 5.20 -15.87 4.59
CA LEU A 118 6.24 -15.81 3.57
C LEU A 118 5.71 -16.16 2.16
N HIS A 119 4.76 -17.10 2.04
CA HIS A 119 4.22 -17.54 0.77
C HIS A 119 2.87 -16.89 0.38
N VAL A 120 2.18 -16.27 1.33
CA VAL A 120 0.88 -15.62 1.13
C VAL A 120 1.02 -14.12 0.85
N ILE A 121 2.06 -13.47 1.38
CA ILE A 121 2.24 -12.00 1.36
C ILE A 121 2.16 -11.36 -0.04
N LEU A 122 2.64 -12.06 -1.07
CA LEU A 122 2.66 -11.54 -2.45
C LEU A 122 1.31 -11.62 -3.18
N PHE A 123 0.30 -12.29 -2.63
CA PHE A 123 -1.00 -12.38 -3.30
C PHE A 123 -1.79 -11.06 -3.25
N GLU A 124 -1.64 -10.24 -2.21
CA GLU A 124 -2.53 -9.09 -1.96
C GLU A 124 -2.66 -8.15 -3.17
N VAL A 125 -1.54 -7.67 -3.70
CA VAL A 125 -1.52 -6.63 -4.75
C VAL A 125 -1.97 -7.20 -6.11
N PRO A 126 -1.41 -8.32 -6.61
CA PRO A 126 -1.87 -8.96 -7.84
C PRO A 126 -3.34 -9.35 -7.81
N MET A 127 -3.84 -9.90 -6.69
CA MET A 127 -5.25 -10.28 -6.59
C MET A 127 -6.20 -9.09 -6.70
N LEU A 128 -5.87 -7.96 -6.07
CA LEU A 128 -6.70 -6.76 -6.17
C LEU A 128 -6.65 -6.15 -7.57
N ALA A 129 -5.47 -6.13 -8.21
CA ALA A 129 -5.32 -5.71 -9.60
C ALA A 129 -6.12 -6.62 -10.56
N ILE A 130 -6.13 -7.94 -10.33
CA ILE A 130 -6.96 -8.90 -11.08
C ILE A 130 -8.44 -8.57 -10.95
N VAL A 131 -8.96 -8.47 -9.73
CA VAL A 131 -10.38 -8.19 -9.50
C VAL A 131 -10.78 -6.85 -10.14
N SER A 132 -9.95 -5.82 -9.98
CA SER A 132 -10.15 -4.50 -10.59
C SER A 132 -10.23 -4.59 -12.11
N GLU A 133 -9.20 -5.17 -12.75
CA GLU A 133 -9.08 -5.16 -14.20
C GLU A 133 -10.09 -6.11 -14.88
N VAL A 134 -10.40 -7.28 -14.30
CA VAL A 134 -11.44 -8.17 -14.83
C VAL A 134 -12.79 -7.47 -14.87
N ARG A 135 -13.17 -6.78 -13.79
CA ARG A 135 -14.40 -6.01 -13.72
C ARG A 135 -14.41 -4.87 -14.75
N ASN A 136 -13.28 -4.17 -14.90
CA ASN A 136 -13.19 -3.06 -15.85
C ASN A 136 -13.22 -3.51 -17.32
N ARG A 137 -12.60 -4.66 -17.65
CA ARG A 137 -12.71 -5.31 -18.97
C ARG A 137 -14.14 -5.63 -19.34
N TYR A 138 -14.97 -5.99 -18.35
CA TYR A 138 -16.38 -6.28 -18.59
C TYR A 138 -17.23 -5.01 -18.70
N ARG A 139 -17.04 -4.04 -17.79
CA ARG A 139 -17.92 -2.86 -17.68
C ARG A 139 -17.58 -1.71 -18.62
N TYR A 140 -16.32 -1.58 -19.03
CA TYR A 140 -15.81 -0.37 -19.70
C TYR A 140 -15.07 -0.69 -21.00
N GLN A 141 -15.69 -1.51 -21.85
CA GLN A 141 -15.11 -2.00 -23.11
C GLN A 141 -14.81 -0.90 -24.13
N THR A 142 -15.48 0.26 -24.01
CA THR A 142 -15.33 1.39 -24.93
C THR A 142 -14.28 2.40 -24.49
N VAL A 143 -13.68 2.21 -23.31
CA VAL A 143 -12.63 3.11 -22.82
C VAL A 143 -11.35 2.91 -23.63
N ILE A 144 -10.71 4.02 -24.00
CA ILE A 144 -9.45 4.04 -24.77
C ILE A 144 -8.35 4.76 -23.99
N LEU A 145 -7.09 4.42 -24.29
CA LEU A 145 -5.94 4.89 -23.50
C LEU A 145 -5.82 6.43 -23.50
N GLU A 146 -6.22 7.05 -24.60
CA GLU A 146 -6.24 8.51 -24.76
C GLU A 146 -7.14 9.21 -23.73
N GLN A 147 -8.26 8.61 -23.31
CA GLN A 147 -9.12 9.21 -22.29
C GLN A 147 -8.43 9.27 -20.91
N ALA A 148 -7.63 8.25 -20.57
CA ALA A 148 -6.84 8.27 -19.34
C ALA A 148 -5.73 9.32 -19.41
N ARG A 149 -5.05 9.42 -20.56
CA ARG A 149 -4.01 10.42 -20.82
C ARG A 149 -4.55 11.84 -20.76
N GLU A 150 -5.64 12.14 -21.47
CA GLU A 150 -6.29 13.46 -21.45
C GLU A 150 -6.74 13.86 -20.04
N GLN A 151 -7.33 12.92 -19.30
CA GLN A 151 -7.75 13.19 -17.92
C GLN A 151 -6.56 13.47 -17.00
N LEU A 152 -5.41 12.83 -17.22
CA LEU A 152 -4.18 13.11 -16.49
C LEU A 152 -3.64 14.51 -16.84
N TYR A 153 -3.55 14.89 -18.12
CA TYR A 153 -3.11 16.24 -18.51
C TYR A 153 -4.03 17.33 -17.98
N ARG A 154 -5.36 17.13 -17.95
CA ARG A 154 -6.28 18.11 -17.31
C ARG A 154 -5.91 18.38 -15.85
N LYS A 155 -5.42 17.37 -15.12
CA LYS A 155 -4.94 17.56 -13.75
C LYS A 155 -3.62 18.30 -13.70
N PHE A 156 -2.74 18.09 -14.68
CA PHE A 156 -1.47 18.82 -14.78
C PHE A 156 -1.71 20.29 -15.12
N ASP A 157 -2.65 20.57 -16.04
CA ASP A 157 -3.09 21.93 -16.38
C ASP A 157 -3.68 22.61 -15.14
N TRP A 158 -4.57 21.91 -14.42
CA TRP A 158 -5.11 22.42 -13.16
C TRP A 158 -3.99 22.71 -12.16
N LEU A 159 -3.03 21.79 -11.96
CA LEU A 159 -1.94 21.95 -11.01
C LEU A 159 -1.05 23.15 -11.38
N THR A 160 -0.72 23.31 -12.66
CA THR A 160 0.09 24.41 -13.19
C THR A 160 -0.63 25.76 -13.07
N ALA A 161 -1.95 25.78 -13.25
CA ALA A 161 -2.77 26.99 -13.07
C ALA A 161 -2.94 27.38 -11.59
N ASN A 162 -2.76 26.44 -10.66
CA ASN A 162 -3.05 26.64 -9.23
C ASN A 162 -1.83 26.63 -8.31
N ALA A 163 -0.62 26.40 -8.82
CA ALA A 163 0.63 26.40 -8.04
C ALA A 163 1.73 27.20 -8.74
N SER A 164 2.56 27.89 -7.96
CA SER A 164 3.70 28.62 -8.51
C SER A 164 4.82 27.67 -8.94
N VAL A 165 5.73 28.13 -9.82
CA VAL A 165 6.91 27.35 -10.24
C VAL A 165 7.74 26.90 -9.03
N GLU A 166 7.84 27.74 -8.01
CA GLU A 166 8.56 27.42 -6.77
C GLU A 166 7.87 26.29 -5.99
N GLU A 167 6.56 26.38 -5.80
CA GLU A 167 5.77 25.32 -5.14
C GLU A 167 5.87 23.99 -5.91
N LEU A 168 5.77 24.02 -7.24
CA LEU A 168 5.90 22.84 -8.08
C LEU A 168 7.27 22.18 -7.97
N SER A 169 8.34 22.99 -7.87
CA SER A 169 9.71 22.48 -7.70
C SER A 169 9.95 21.75 -6.37
N GLU A 170 9.03 21.86 -5.42
CA GLU A 170 9.09 21.21 -4.11
C GLU A 170 8.03 20.11 -3.94
N LEU A 171 6.93 20.16 -4.69
CA LEU A 171 5.84 19.20 -4.58
C LEU A 171 6.25 17.80 -5.09
N GLN A 172 6.45 16.87 -4.15
CA GLN A 172 6.87 15.49 -4.46
C GLN A 172 5.68 14.53 -4.55
N VAL A 173 5.49 13.89 -5.70
CA VAL A 173 4.42 12.91 -5.94
C VAL A 173 4.99 11.56 -6.35
N ALA A 174 4.39 10.49 -5.85
CA ALA A 174 4.69 9.10 -6.18
C ALA A 174 3.42 8.35 -6.62
N ASP A 175 3.58 7.34 -7.49
CA ASP A 175 2.50 6.43 -7.88
C ASP A 175 2.37 5.25 -6.91
N PHE A 176 1.24 5.16 -6.20
CA PHE A 176 0.81 4.06 -5.31
C PHE A 176 -0.46 3.36 -5.84
N GLY A 177 -0.65 3.32 -7.15
CA GLY A 177 -1.93 2.98 -7.77
C GLY A 177 -2.15 1.55 -8.23
N THR A 178 -1.21 0.62 -8.03
CA THR A 178 -1.31 -0.74 -8.62
C THR A 178 -2.55 -1.51 -8.18
N ARG A 179 -2.86 -1.52 -6.89
CA ARG A 179 -3.91 -2.38 -6.29
C ARG A 179 -5.32 -2.15 -6.84
N ARG A 180 -5.62 -0.93 -7.31
CA ARG A 180 -6.93 -0.51 -7.80
C ARG A 180 -6.82 0.22 -9.14
N ARG A 181 -5.78 -0.08 -9.92
CA ARG A 181 -5.62 0.48 -11.27
C ARG A 181 -6.80 0.07 -12.15
N PHE A 182 -7.12 0.90 -13.15
CA PHE A 182 -8.10 0.54 -14.16
C PHE A 182 -7.68 -0.73 -14.90
N SER A 183 -6.43 -0.71 -15.37
CA SER A 183 -5.73 -1.83 -15.98
C SER A 183 -4.22 -1.63 -15.87
N TYR A 184 -3.43 -2.67 -16.18
CA TYR A 184 -1.98 -2.53 -16.32
C TYR A 184 -1.59 -1.43 -17.32
N ARG A 185 -2.14 -1.45 -18.54
CA ARG A 185 -1.80 -0.48 -19.61
C ARG A 185 -2.09 0.96 -19.21
N VAL A 186 -3.19 1.19 -18.50
CA VAL A 186 -3.51 2.53 -17.99
C VAL A 186 -2.49 2.96 -16.92
N GLN A 187 -2.08 2.07 -16.01
CA GLN A 187 -1.03 2.41 -15.04
C GLN A 187 0.31 2.68 -15.74
N GLU A 188 0.71 1.84 -16.69
CA GLU A 188 1.93 2.03 -17.50
C GLU A 188 1.95 3.40 -18.18
N GLU A 189 0.85 3.77 -18.85
CA GLU A 189 0.69 5.07 -19.49
C GLU A 189 0.78 6.23 -18.47
N VAL A 190 0.02 6.13 -17.38
CA VAL A 190 -0.02 7.16 -16.33
C VAL A 190 1.36 7.39 -15.73
N VAL A 191 2.10 6.34 -15.40
CA VAL A 191 3.44 6.45 -14.81
C VAL A 191 4.45 6.98 -15.83
N THR A 192 4.32 6.58 -17.11
CA THR A 192 5.16 7.11 -18.20
C THR A 192 4.95 8.62 -18.36
N VAL A 193 3.69 9.07 -18.43
CA VAL A 193 3.36 10.50 -18.54
C VAL A 193 3.78 11.27 -17.29
N LEU A 194 3.62 10.71 -16.09
CA LEU A 194 4.12 11.32 -14.85
C LEU A 194 5.65 11.50 -14.84
N LYS A 195 6.39 10.53 -15.39
CA LYS A 195 7.86 10.62 -15.48
C LYS A 195 8.31 11.74 -16.42
N HIS A 196 7.62 11.93 -17.53
CA HIS A 196 8.04 12.87 -18.56
C HIS A 196 7.49 14.28 -18.36
N ASP A 197 6.21 14.40 -17.98
CA ASP A 197 5.46 15.64 -18.13
C ASP A 197 4.84 16.16 -16.82
N PHE A 198 5.04 15.49 -15.69
CA PHE A 198 4.48 15.96 -14.43
C PHE A 198 5.02 17.36 -14.07
N PRO A 199 4.16 18.35 -13.78
CA PRO A 199 4.62 19.71 -13.49
C PRO A 199 5.44 19.85 -12.20
N GLY A 200 5.22 18.95 -11.24
CA GLY A 200 5.97 18.91 -9.98
C GLY A 200 7.13 17.92 -10.03
N ARG A 201 7.55 17.42 -8.86
CA ARG A 201 8.60 16.39 -8.77
C ARG A 201 7.99 15.00 -8.67
N PHE A 202 8.04 14.23 -9.76
CA PHE A 202 7.68 12.81 -9.70
C PHE A 202 8.86 12.00 -9.16
N VAL A 203 8.69 11.41 -7.98
CA VAL A 203 9.81 10.79 -7.22
C VAL A 203 9.94 9.27 -7.40
N GLY A 204 8.95 8.63 -8.03
CA GLY A 204 8.97 7.19 -8.28
C GLY A 204 7.60 6.53 -8.29
N THR A 205 7.60 5.21 -8.41
CA THR A 205 6.42 4.35 -8.32
C THR A 205 6.67 3.25 -7.31
N SER A 206 5.60 2.79 -6.67
CA SER A 206 5.64 1.56 -5.87
C SER A 206 5.68 0.30 -6.72
N ASN A 207 5.22 0.33 -7.97
CA ASN A 207 5.20 -0.85 -8.83
C ASN A 207 6.62 -1.20 -9.28
N VAL A 208 7.13 -2.37 -8.86
CA VAL A 208 8.53 -2.75 -9.08
C VAL A 208 8.82 -3.03 -10.55
N HIS A 209 7.85 -3.59 -11.27
CA HIS A 209 7.93 -3.82 -12.71
C HIS A 209 8.03 -2.49 -13.47
N LEU A 210 7.15 -1.53 -13.22
CA LEU A 210 7.21 -0.20 -13.86
C LEU A 210 8.46 0.58 -13.45
N ALA A 211 8.90 0.45 -12.18
CA ALA A 211 10.17 1.02 -11.75
C ALA A 211 11.35 0.47 -12.57
N ARG A 212 11.33 -0.82 -12.91
CA ARG A 212 12.34 -1.44 -13.78
C ARG A 212 12.23 -0.98 -15.22
N GLU A 213 11.05 -1.07 -15.83
CA GLU A 213 10.84 -0.72 -17.25
C GLU A 213 11.15 0.74 -17.54
N LEU A 214 10.85 1.62 -16.58
CA LEU A 214 11.03 3.06 -16.71
C LEU A 214 12.29 3.58 -16.03
N ASP A 215 13.21 2.72 -15.57
CA ASP A 215 14.44 3.11 -14.87
C ASP A 215 14.20 4.17 -13.77
N MET A 216 13.29 3.83 -12.85
CA MET A 216 12.88 4.68 -11.74
C MET A 216 13.20 4.03 -10.41
N LYS A 217 13.26 4.87 -9.36
CA LYS A 217 13.38 4.38 -7.98
C LYS A 217 12.08 3.65 -7.58
N PRO A 218 12.15 2.37 -7.16
CA PRO A 218 11.02 1.70 -6.53
C PRO A 218 10.80 2.29 -5.13
N LEU A 219 9.55 2.59 -4.79
CA LEU A 219 9.16 3.22 -3.53
C LEU A 219 8.31 2.28 -2.68
N GLY A 220 8.66 2.15 -1.41
CA GLY A 220 7.94 1.30 -0.48
C GLY A 220 8.44 1.49 0.93
N THR A 221 7.56 1.24 1.91
CA THR A 221 7.83 1.39 3.34
C THR A 221 7.43 0.08 4.03
N MET A 222 6.65 0.16 5.10
CA MET A 222 5.93 -0.96 5.72
C MET A 222 4.41 -0.78 5.54
N ALA A 223 3.64 -1.86 5.63
CA ALA A 223 2.17 -1.82 5.64
C ALA A 223 1.60 -2.28 6.98
N HIS A 224 0.29 -2.07 7.19
CA HIS A 224 -0.40 -2.46 8.43
C HIS A 224 -0.24 -3.94 8.76
N GLU A 225 -0.14 -4.82 7.77
CA GLU A 225 0.05 -6.26 8.00
C GLU A 225 1.27 -6.56 8.88
N TRP A 226 2.35 -5.76 8.76
CA TRP A 226 3.55 -5.95 9.54
C TRP A 226 3.27 -5.74 11.03
N ILE A 227 2.64 -4.61 11.37
CA ILE A 227 2.29 -4.26 12.75
C ILE A 227 1.17 -5.17 13.28
N MET A 228 0.19 -5.50 12.44
CA MET A 228 -0.92 -6.41 12.77
C MET A 228 -0.40 -7.80 13.12
N ALA A 229 0.50 -8.38 12.32
CA ALA A 229 1.03 -9.71 12.58
C ALA A 229 1.69 -9.78 13.97
N HIS A 230 2.46 -8.75 14.36
CA HIS A 230 3.15 -8.68 15.65
C HIS A 230 2.24 -8.74 16.88
N GLN A 231 0.93 -8.54 16.72
CA GLN A 231 -0.06 -8.76 17.77
C GLN A 231 -0.10 -10.23 18.23
N GLN A 232 0.44 -11.17 17.42
CA GLN A 232 0.43 -12.62 17.66
C GLN A 232 1.81 -13.29 17.47
N LEU A 233 2.91 -12.53 17.40
CA LEU A 233 4.26 -13.06 17.13
C LEU A 233 5.14 -13.23 18.37
N GLY A 234 4.55 -13.19 19.56
CA GLY A 234 5.25 -13.44 20.83
C GLY A 234 5.25 -12.29 21.85
N PRO A 235 5.43 -10.99 21.49
CA PRO A 235 5.40 -9.94 22.50
C PRO A 235 3.99 -9.81 23.11
N ARG A 236 3.88 -9.16 24.28
CA ARG A 236 2.57 -8.80 24.82
C ARG A 236 1.88 -7.86 23.84
N LEU A 237 0.54 -7.88 23.82
CA LEU A 237 -0.23 -7.08 22.86
C LEU A 237 0.10 -5.57 22.92
N ILE A 238 0.34 -5.02 24.11
CA ILE A 238 0.75 -3.61 24.28
C ILE A 238 2.14 -3.31 23.70
N ASP A 239 3.03 -4.30 23.64
CA ASP A 239 4.39 -4.15 23.13
C ASP A 239 4.48 -4.49 21.63
N SER A 240 3.38 -4.91 20.99
CA SER A 240 3.40 -5.44 19.62
C SER A 240 3.85 -4.40 18.59
N GLN A 241 3.46 -3.15 18.78
CA GLN A 241 3.83 -2.05 17.90
C GLN A 241 5.32 -1.71 18.03
N ILE A 242 5.83 -1.60 19.25
CA ILE A 242 7.25 -1.41 19.54
C ILE A 242 8.09 -2.55 18.92
N ALA A 243 7.66 -3.80 19.13
CA ALA A 243 8.35 -4.96 18.58
C ALA A 243 8.38 -4.95 17.04
N ALA A 244 7.29 -4.52 16.39
CA ALA A 244 7.23 -4.37 14.94
C ALA A 244 8.22 -3.31 14.42
N LEU A 245 8.30 -2.15 15.09
CA LEU A 245 9.23 -1.08 14.73
C LEU A 245 10.69 -1.51 14.95
N ASP A 246 10.99 -2.15 16.08
CA ASP A 246 12.33 -2.64 16.38
C ASP A 246 12.79 -3.71 15.38
N CYS A 247 11.93 -4.69 15.07
CA CYS A 247 12.25 -5.72 14.10
C CYS A 247 12.50 -5.14 12.69
N TRP A 248 11.74 -4.11 12.30
CA TRP A 248 11.95 -3.41 11.02
C TRP A 248 13.31 -2.71 10.96
N VAL A 249 13.63 -1.94 12.01
CA VAL A 249 14.91 -1.24 12.11
C VAL A 249 16.08 -2.23 12.17
N ARG A 250 15.91 -3.37 12.85
CA ARG A 250 16.93 -4.42 12.90
C ARG A 250 17.19 -5.05 11.52
N GLU A 251 16.14 -5.26 10.73
CA GLU A 251 16.25 -5.82 9.37
C GLU A 251 16.97 -4.87 8.41
N TYR A 252 16.61 -3.59 8.42
CA TYR A 252 17.03 -2.60 7.42
C TYR A 252 18.07 -1.58 7.88
N ARG A 253 18.40 -1.57 9.18
CA ARG A 253 19.49 -0.78 9.78
C ARG A 253 19.40 0.72 9.43
N GLY A 254 18.19 1.27 9.44
CA GLY A 254 17.88 2.67 9.12
C GLY A 254 17.38 2.92 7.70
N LEU A 255 17.56 1.99 6.77
CA LEU A 255 16.93 2.06 5.45
C LEU A 255 15.43 1.78 5.54
N LEU A 256 14.67 2.23 4.54
CA LEU A 256 13.20 2.11 4.50
C LEU A 256 12.53 2.69 5.77
N GLY A 257 13.08 3.78 6.29
CA GLY A 257 12.79 4.35 7.60
C GLY A 257 11.52 5.20 7.67
N ILE A 258 10.43 4.82 6.99
CA ILE A 258 9.14 5.49 7.14
C ILE A 258 8.17 4.58 7.89
N ALA A 259 7.75 4.97 9.10
CA ALA A 259 6.84 4.20 9.94
C ALA A 259 5.37 4.57 9.70
N LEU A 260 4.49 3.58 9.72
CA LEU A 260 3.05 3.76 9.60
C LEU A 260 2.41 3.92 10.98
N THR A 261 1.57 4.95 11.18
CA THR A 261 1.20 5.40 12.54
C THR A 261 -0.19 4.97 13.00
N ASP A 262 -1.01 4.39 12.12
CA ASP A 262 -2.44 4.21 12.34
C ASP A 262 -2.87 2.73 12.37
N CYS A 263 -1.96 1.81 12.70
CA CYS A 263 -2.39 0.43 12.99
C CYS A 263 -3.29 0.38 14.24
N ILE A 264 -2.90 1.11 15.28
CA ILE A 264 -3.69 1.33 16.48
C ILE A 264 -4.40 2.68 16.36
N THR A 265 -3.77 3.75 16.84
CA THR A 265 -4.13 5.16 16.61
C THR A 265 -2.83 5.96 16.61
N THR A 266 -2.84 7.16 16.03
CA THR A 266 -1.67 8.03 16.03
C THR A 266 -1.23 8.38 17.45
N ASP A 267 -2.16 8.56 18.39
CA ASP A 267 -1.80 8.87 19.79
C ASP A 267 -1.12 7.68 20.49
N ALA A 268 -1.60 6.44 20.26
CA ALA A 268 -0.93 5.25 20.76
C ALA A 268 0.46 5.08 20.13
N PHE A 269 0.58 5.33 18.82
CA PHE A 269 1.85 5.32 18.11
C PHE A 269 2.86 6.32 18.68
N LEU A 270 2.46 7.58 18.87
CA LEU A 270 3.37 8.60 19.43
C LEU A 270 3.73 8.31 20.90
N GLY A 271 2.89 7.56 21.63
CA GLY A 271 3.23 7.03 22.96
C GLY A 271 4.39 6.03 22.93
N ASP A 272 4.47 5.21 21.88
CA ASP A 272 5.51 4.19 21.67
C ASP A 272 6.73 4.72 20.90
N PHE A 273 6.56 5.78 20.12
CA PHE A 273 7.59 6.34 19.24
C PHE A 273 8.57 7.25 20.01
N ASP A 274 9.37 6.65 20.89
CA ASP A 274 10.33 7.35 21.73
C ASP A 274 11.52 7.97 20.95
N LEU A 275 12.50 8.53 21.66
CA LEU A 275 13.67 9.15 21.05
C LEU A 275 14.52 8.16 20.23
N TYR A 276 14.56 6.88 20.61
CA TYR A 276 15.32 5.86 19.88
C TYR A 276 14.71 5.66 18.50
N PHE A 277 13.40 5.41 18.42
CA PHE A 277 12.72 5.24 17.13
C PHE A 277 12.71 6.54 16.32
N ALA A 278 12.41 7.67 16.95
CA ALA A 278 12.36 8.96 16.26
C ALA A 278 13.72 9.37 15.65
N LYS A 279 14.85 8.91 16.20
CA LYS A 279 16.17 9.11 15.59
C LYS A 279 16.43 8.16 14.41
N LEU A 280 15.99 6.92 14.49
CA LEU A 280 16.28 5.87 13.49
C LEU A 280 15.38 5.95 12.26
N PHE A 281 14.09 6.29 12.43
CA PHE A 281 13.17 6.46 11.31
C PHE A 281 13.38 7.84 10.65
N ASP A 282 13.47 7.87 9.33
CA ASP A 282 13.50 9.07 8.49
C ASP A 282 12.18 9.87 8.55
N GLY A 283 11.09 9.22 8.93
CA GLY A 283 9.78 9.83 8.84
C GLY A 283 8.59 8.94 9.18
N LEU A 284 7.40 9.48 8.98
CA LEU A 284 6.12 8.84 9.29
C LEU A 284 5.19 8.85 8.08
N ARG A 285 4.23 7.91 8.02
CA ARG A 285 3.23 7.80 6.96
C ARG A 285 1.81 7.94 7.50
N HIS A 286 1.04 8.83 6.89
CA HIS A 286 -0.38 9.07 7.13
C HIS A 286 -1.26 8.22 6.20
N ASP A 287 -2.22 7.48 6.80
CA ASP A 287 -3.16 6.59 6.10
C ASP A 287 -4.61 6.64 6.66
N SER A 288 -4.88 7.49 7.67
CA SER A 288 -6.23 7.74 8.18
C SER A 288 -6.31 9.01 9.02
N GLY A 289 -7.49 9.62 9.11
CA GLY A 289 -7.75 10.82 9.89
C GLY A 289 -7.39 12.11 9.16
N ASP A 290 -7.63 13.27 9.79
CA ASP A 290 -7.29 14.55 9.19
C ASP A 290 -5.76 14.69 9.01
N PRO A 291 -5.26 14.90 7.78
CA PRO A 291 -3.83 14.89 7.50
C PRO A 291 -3.08 16.06 8.15
N VAL A 292 -3.72 17.22 8.29
CA VAL A 292 -3.06 18.40 8.88
C VAL A 292 -2.97 18.24 10.39
N GLN A 293 -4.05 17.83 11.06
CA GLN A 293 -4.02 17.53 12.50
C GLN A 293 -3.04 16.41 12.83
N TRP A 294 -2.97 15.36 12.01
CA TRP A 294 -1.97 14.31 12.16
C TRP A 294 -0.55 14.88 12.04
N ALA A 295 -0.29 15.75 11.06
CA ALA A 295 1.02 16.36 10.86
C ALA A 295 1.39 17.28 12.02
N GLU A 296 0.45 18.05 12.58
CA GLU A 296 0.67 18.86 13.78
C GLU A 296 1.10 17.99 14.97
N LYS A 297 0.44 16.84 15.19
CA LYS A 297 0.83 15.89 16.25
C LYS A 297 2.26 15.36 16.02
N ALA A 298 2.59 14.97 14.79
CA ALA A 298 3.93 14.48 14.45
C ALA A 298 5.02 15.56 14.66
N ILE A 299 4.80 16.78 14.18
CA ILE A 299 5.74 17.91 14.33
C ILE A 299 5.93 18.26 15.81
N ALA A 300 4.83 18.37 16.57
CA ALA A 300 4.89 18.63 18.01
C ALA A 300 5.66 17.54 18.76
N HIS A 301 5.49 16.27 18.36
CA HIS A 301 6.20 15.15 18.95
C HIS A 301 7.71 15.21 18.67
N TYR A 302 8.12 15.52 17.44
CA TYR A 302 9.55 15.73 17.13
C TYR A 302 10.16 16.87 17.96
N HIS A 303 9.46 18.00 18.06
CA HIS A 303 9.91 19.11 18.92
C HIS A 303 10.03 18.70 20.39
N LYS A 304 9.05 17.97 20.93
CA LYS A 304 9.10 17.44 22.31
C LYS A 304 10.32 16.55 22.55
N LEU A 305 10.76 15.81 21.54
CA LEU A 305 11.94 14.95 21.57
C LEU A 305 13.26 15.68 21.23
N GLY A 306 13.22 16.99 20.94
CA GLY A 306 14.40 17.77 20.56
C GLY A 306 14.93 17.45 19.15
N ILE A 307 14.07 16.95 18.26
CA ILE A 307 14.39 16.65 16.86
C ILE A 307 13.89 17.80 15.98
N GLU A 308 14.76 18.30 15.10
CA GLU A 308 14.40 19.29 14.07
C GLU A 308 13.45 18.64 13.05
N PRO A 309 12.17 19.07 12.94
CA PRO A 309 11.21 18.46 12.03
C PRO A 309 11.66 18.50 10.57
N MET A 310 12.39 19.53 10.13
CA MET A 310 12.94 19.61 8.76
C MET A 310 14.01 18.56 8.45
N SER A 311 14.49 17.81 9.45
CA SER A 311 15.33 16.62 9.25
C SER A 311 14.52 15.34 8.96
N LYS A 312 13.18 15.41 9.03
CA LYS A 312 12.26 14.27 8.89
C LYS A 312 11.32 14.47 7.71
N THR A 313 10.66 13.38 7.31
CA THR A 313 9.70 13.37 6.20
C THR A 313 8.34 12.83 6.64
N LEU A 314 7.26 13.47 6.19
CA LEU A 314 5.91 12.94 6.31
C LEU A 314 5.41 12.49 4.93
N VAL A 315 5.00 11.22 4.83
CA VAL A 315 4.41 10.65 3.61
C VAL A 315 2.91 10.58 3.77
N PHE A 316 2.16 11.19 2.86
CA PHE A 316 0.69 11.14 2.86
C PHE A 316 0.21 10.18 1.77
N SER A 317 -0.65 9.23 2.12
CA SER A 317 -1.14 8.23 1.17
C SER A 317 -2.62 7.85 1.31
N ASP A 318 -3.38 8.50 2.18
CA ASP A 318 -4.81 8.21 2.32
C ASP A 318 -5.64 8.82 1.18
N SER A 319 -5.90 8.03 0.14
CA SER A 319 -6.91 8.31 -0.89
C SER A 319 -6.79 9.71 -1.54
N LEU A 320 -5.57 10.22 -1.67
CA LEU A 320 -5.28 11.59 -2.10
C LEU A 320 -5.65 11.86 -3.56
N SER A 321 -5.85 13.13 -3.87
CA SER A 321 -5.87 13.72 -5.22
C SER A 321 -4.79 14.82 -5.31
N LEU A 322 -4.43 15.28 -6.52
CA LEU A 322 -3.48 16.40 -6.67
C LEU A 322 -3.94 17.67 -5.94
N PRO A 323 -5.23 18.08 -5.99
CA PRO A 323 -5.70 19.19 -5.19
C PRO A 323 -5.46 19.00 -3.68
N LYS A 324 -5.77 17.81 -3.15
CA LYS A 324 -5.58 17.55 -1.73
C LYS A 324 -4.12 17.52 -1.33
N ALA A 325 -3.25 16.97 -2.18
CA ALA A 325 -1.81 16.99 -1.98
C ALA A 325 -1.27 18.42 -1.94
N LEU A 326 -1.71 19.30 -2.85
CA LEU A 326 -1.31 20.71 -2.88
C LEU A 326 -1.77 21.48 -1.63
N GLU A 327 -2.99 21.23 -1.14
CA GLU A 327 -3.48 21.81 0.12
C GLU A 327 -2.59 21.43 1.31
N ILE A 328 -2.30 20.13 1.47
CA ILE A 328 -1.47 19.62 2.56
C ILE A 328 -0.04 20.15 2.43
N PHE A 329 0.51 20.15 1.21
CA PHE A 329 1.83 20.71 0.92
C PHE A 329 1.92 22.16 1.41
N ARG A 330 0.97 23.03 1.02
CA ARG A 330 0.95 24.43 1.43
C ARG A 330 0.85 24.61 2.94
N ALA A 331 0.04 23.79 3.61
CA ALA A 331 -0.13 23.87 5.06
C ALA A 331 1.15 23.53 5.84
N LEU A 332 2.04 22.70 5.26
CA LEU A 332 3.23 22.15 5.91
C LEU A 332 4.55 22.64 5.33
N ARG A 333 4.51 23.38 4.21
CA ARG A 333 5.68 23.90 3.50
C ARG A 333 6.57 24.69 4.45
N GLY A 334 7.86 24.36 4.49
CA GLY A 334 8.84 24.99 5.37
C GLY A 334 8.81 24.55 6.84
N ARG A 335 7.93 23.61 7.21
CA ARG A 335 7.81 23.10 8.59
C ARG A 335 8.29 21.66 8.74
N ILE A 336 8.12 20.84 7.70
CA ILE A 336 8.64 19.47 7.61
C ILE A 336 8.70 19.04 6.13
N ASN A 337 9.56 18.09 5.77
CA ASN A 337 9.55 17.55 4.40
C ASN A 337 8.29 16.71 4.18
N VAL A 338 7.69 16.81 2.99
CA VAL A 338 6.47 16.08 2.64
C VAL A 338 6.57 15.37 1.30
N SER A 339 5.91 14.23 1.18
CA SER A 339 5.76 13.48 -0.07
C SER A 339 4.37 12.85 -0.15
N PHE A 340 3.82 12.74 -1.37
CA PHE A 340 2.44 12.33 -1.60
C PHE A 340 2.40 11.07 -2.47
N GLY A 341 1.96 9.96 -1.89
CA GLY A 341 1.67 8.72 -2.61
C GLY A 341 0.23 8.70 -3.07
N ILE A 342 -0.01 8.85 -4.38
CA ILE A 342 -1.35 8.89 -4.94
C ILE A 342 -1.64 7.57 -5.66
N GLY A 343 -2.78 6.95 -5.34
CA GLY A 343 -3.18 5.67 -5.91
C GLY A 343 -4.27 5.79 -6.97
N THR A 344 -5.49 5.38 -6.61
CA THR A 344 -6.64 5.28 -7.51
C THR A 344 -6.96 6.56 -8.29
N ASN A 345 -6.77 7.74 -7.70
CA ASN A 345 -6.97 9.03 -8.38
C ASN A 345 -5.94 9.32 -9.50
N LEU A 346 -4.88 8.51 -9.63
CA LEU A 346 -3.99 8.51 -10.80
C LEU A 346 -4.36 7.38 -11.75
N THR A 347 -4.41 6.15 -11.25
CA THR A 347 -4.40 4.94 -12.10
C THR A 347 -5.78 4.43 -12.49
N CYS A 348 -6.86 5.04 -12.00
CA CYS A 348 -8.24 4.66 -12.29
C CYS A 348 -9.18 5.89 -12.34
N ASP A 349 -8.66 7.07 -12.68
CA ASP A 349 -9.50 8.25 -12.90
C ASP A 349 -9.70 8.48 -14.39
N ILE A 350 -10.79 7.93 -14.92
CA ILE A 350 -11.19 8.04 -16.33
C ILE A 350 -12.66 8.49 -16.36
N PRO A 351 -13.05 9.45 -17.21
CA PRO A 351 -14.44 9.88 -17.30
C PRO A 351 -15.42 8.72 -17.53
N GLY A 352 -16.46 8.63 -16.70
CA GLY A 352 -17.48 7.58 -16.77
C GLY A 352 -17.09 6.24 -16.12
N VAL A 353 -15.89 6.16 -15.53
CA VAL A 353 -15.41 4.98 -14.79
C VAL A 353 -15.53 5.25 -13.29
N GLU A 354 -16.09 4.30 -12.56
CA GLU A 354 -16.13 4.32 -11.10
C GLU A 354 -15.11 3.30 -10.56
N PRO A 355 -14.08 3.71 -9.82
CA PRO A 355 -13.10 2.79 -9.26
C PRO A 355 -13.70 1.83 -8.24
N MET A 356 -13.17 0.61 -8.18
CA MET A 356 -13.60 -0.37 -7.18
C MET A 356 -13.10 0.00 -5.77
N SER A 357 -13.96 -0.16 -4.77
CA SER A 357 -13.60 -0.04 -3.36
C SER A 357 -13.32 -1.43 -2.76
N ILE A 358 -12.16 -1.99 -3.10
CA ILE A 358 -11.77 -3.36 -2.72
C ILE A 358 -10.51 -3.38 -1.84
N VAL A 359 -10.47 -4.34 -0.91
CA VAL A 359 -9.31 -4.65 -0.08
C VAL A 359 -9.17 -6.16 0.11
N LEU A 360 -7.94 -6.60 0.40
CA LEU A 360 -7.61 -7.95 0.84
C LEU A 360 -6.72 -7.76 2.06
N LYS A 361 -7.18 -8.16 3.24
CA LYS A 361 -6.56 -7.78 4.52
C LYS A 361 -6.29 -9.01 5.37
N MET A 362 -5.21 -8.97 6.13
CA MET A 362 -4.93 -9.97 7.16
C MET A 362 -6.05 -9.99 8.21
N THR A 363 -6.54 -11.17 8.54
CA THR A 363 -7.59 -11.43 9.53
C THR A 363 -7.05 -12.19 10.74
N ALA A 364 -6.07 -13.07 10.54
CA ALA A 364 -5.42 -13.83 11.61
C ALA A 364 -3.93 -14.04 11.37
N CYS A 365 -3.20 -14.27 12.46
CA CYS A 365 -1.80 -14.66 12.51
C CYS A 365 -1.65 -15.77 13.55
N ASN A 366 -1.02 -16.90 13.18
CA ASN A 366 -0.90 -18.12 13.99
C ASN A 366 -2.23 -18.61 14.60
N GLY A 367 -3.31 -18.54 13.80
CA GLY A 367 -4.65 -18.96 14.21
C GLY A 367 -5.34 -18.03 15.22
N GLN A 368 -4.75 -16.87 15.52
CA GLN A 368 -5.29 -15.87 16.44
C GLN A 368 -5.68 -14.58 15.68
N PRO A 369 -6.74 -13.87 16.09
CA PRO A 369 -7.19 -12.67 15.41
C PRO A 369 -6.15 -11.56 15.46
N VAL A 370 -6.11 -10.75 14.40
CA VAL A 370 -5.38 -9.47 14.35
C VAL A 370 -6.32 -8.35 13.95
N ALA A 371 -5.96 -7.10 14.25
CA ALA A 371 -6.83 -5.96 13.99
C ALA A 371 -6.05 -4.69 13.63
N LYS A 372 -6.64 -3.90 12.72
CA LYS A 372 -6.35 -2.46 12.56
C LYS A 372 -7.49 -1.68 13.22
N ILE A 373 -7.16 -0.71 14.07
CA ILE A 373 -8.12 0.22 14.69
C ILE A 373 -8.26 1.49 13.82
N SER A 374 -7.14 2.17 13.55
CA SER A 374 -7.01 3.46 12.83
C SER A 374 -7.58 4.70 13.54
N ASP A 375 -7.26 5.88 13.02
CA ASP A 375 -7.75 7.18 13.52
C ASP A 375 -9.15 7.55 12.99
N GLU A 376 -9.76 6.71 12.13
CA GLU A 376 -11.11 6.91 11.61
C GLU A 376 -12.09 5.84 12.09
N ALA A 377 -13.26 6.29 12.55
CA ALA A 377 -14.36 5.40 12.85
C ALA A 377 -14.80 4.62 11.58
N GLY A 378 -15.04 3.31 11.73
CA GLY A 378 -15.49 2.45 10.62
C GLY A 378 -14.38 1.86 9.74
N LYS A 379 -13.11 2.29 9.89
CA LYS A 379 -11.95 1.63 9.26
C LYS A 379 -11.40 0.44 10.09
N THR A 380 -11.99 0.16 11.25
CA THR A 380 -11.64 -1.01 12.08
C THR A 380 -11.88 -2.32 11.31
N HIS A 381 -10.87 -3.19 11.31
CA HIS A 381 -10.91 -4.47 10.60
C HIS A 381 -10.53 -5.61 11.53
N CYS A 382 -11.54 -6.34 12.01
CA CYS A 382 -11.42 -7.61 12.72
C CYS A 382 -12.83 -8.20 12.86
N THR A 383 -12.95 -9.53 12.80
CA THR A 383 -14.22 -10.23 13.02
C THR A 383 -14.43 -10.62 14.48
N ASP A 384 -13.41 -10.51 15.34
CA ASP A 384 -13.48 -10.79 16.78
C ASP A 384 -13.65 -9.47 17.58
N PRO A 385 -14.85 -9.15 18.07
CA PRO A 385 -15.09 -7.93 18.85
C PRO A 385 -14.39 -7.95 20.21
N ASN A 386 -14.17 -9.12 20.81
CA ASN A 386 -13.49 -9.24 22.11
C ASN A 386 -12.01 -8.90 21.96
N PHE A 387 -11.38 -9.39 20.88
CA PHE A 387 -9.99 -9.02 20.56
C PHE A 387 -9.85 -7.51 20.33
N VAL A 388 -10.76 -6.89 19.56
CA VAL A 388 -10.76 -5.43 19.34
C VAL A 388 -10.94 -4.66 20.65
N ALA A 389 -11.86 -5.08 21.51
CA ALA A 389 -12.09 -4.44 22.80
C ALA A 389 -10.85 -4.53 23.71
N TYR A 390 -10.21 -5.70 23.76
CA TYR A 390 -8.98 -5.89 24.53
C TYR A 390 -7.81 -5.09 23.96
N LEU A 391 -7.64 -5.07 22.62
CA LEU A 391 -6.63 -4.26 21.94
C LEU A 391 -6.80 -2.77 22.28
N ARG A 392 -8.03 -2.24 22.19
CA ARG A 392 -8.34 -0.87 22.61
C ARG A 392 -8.02 -0.62 24.07
N HIS A 393 -8.38 -1.56 24.95
CA HIS A 393 -8.14 -1.44 26.39
C HIS A 393 -6.65 -1.33 26.71
N VAL A 394 -5.82 -2.23 26.19
CA VAL A 394 -4.38 -2.24 26.51
C VAL A 394 -3.67 -0.98 25.97
N PHE A 395 -4.04 -0.51 24.78
CA PHE A 395 -3.52 0.73 24.19
C PHE A 395 -4.23 2.01 24.67
N LYS A 396 -5.15 1.90 25.64
CA LYS A 396 -5.93 3.04 26.19
C LYS A 396 -6.66 3.86 25.12
N VAL A 397 -7.10 3.20 24.05
CA VAL A 397 -7.91 3.83 23.01
C VAL A 397 -9.37 3.87 23.48
N PRO A 398 -10.05 5.03 23.45
CA PRO A 398 -11.45 5.12 23.83
C PRO A 398 -12.34 4.12 23.08
N ALA A 399 -13.38 3.63 23.75
CA ALA A 399 -14.42 2.87 23.09
C ALA A 399 -15.14 3.75 22.07
N LEU A 400 -15.62 3.15 20.98
CA LEU A 400 -16.54 3.86 20.09
C LEU A 400 -17.82 4.17 20.89
N PRO A 401 -18.39 5.38 20.76
CA PRO A 401 -19.70 5.65 21.34
C PRO A 401 -20.67 4.60 20.80
N SER A 402 -21.45 3.99 21.70
CA SER A 402 -22.54 3.10 21.32
C SER A 402 -23.44 3.85 20.36
N LYS A 403 -23.70 3.28 19.17
CA LYS A 403 -24.78 3.76 18.33
C LYS A 403 -26.08 3.52 19.10
N GLU A 404 -26.62 4.59 19.69
CA GLU A 404 -28.02 4.62 20.14
C GLU A 404 -28.97 4.49 18.94
#